data_AF-A0A2T2UHF9-F1
#
_entry.id   AF-A0A2T2UHF9-F1
#
_cell.length_a   1.000
_cell.length_b   1.000
_cell.length_c   1.000
_cell.angle_alpha   90.00
_cell.angle_beta   90.00
_cell.angle_gamma   90.00
#
_symmetry.space_group_name_H-M   'P 1'
#
loop_
_entity.id
_entity.type
_entity.pdbx_description
1 polymer ?
#
loop_
_entity_poly.entity_id
_entity_poly.type
_entity_poly.pdbx_seq_one_letter_code
_entity_poly.pdbx_strand_id
1 'polypeptide(L)'
;MARERPRRRAERSGVSAASVGGRGKRAGALLIAARLRVEESSTFNAKPVHYVYILRCADDTLYTGYTTDPQRRVAEHNAGEGAKYTRGRTPVEQVHLETFDSRGAAMRREHAIKQFPRAKKEKLAGL
;
A
#
# COMPACT_ATOMS: atom_id res chain seq x y z
N MET A 1 35.72 17.91 -9.94
CA MET A 1 35.00 18.80 -10.87
C MET A 1 33.94 17.99 -11.61
N ALA A 2 32.72 17.94 -11.07
CA ALA A 2 31.59 17.20 -11.64
C ALA A 2 30.62 18.19 -12.31
N ARG A 3 30.27 17.88 -13.55
CA ARG A 3 29.58 18.74 -14.52
C ARG A 3 28.12 18.99 -14.14
N GLU A 4 27.71 20.25 -14.16
CA GLU A 4 26.34 20.73 -13.96
C GLU A 4 25.39 20.23 -15.07
N ARG A 5 24.16 19.84 -14.70
CA ARG A 5 23.05 19.53 -15.61
C ARG A 5 22.05 20.70 -15.61
N PRO A 6 21.67 21.26 -16.78
CA PRO A 6 20.77 22.42 -16.83
C PRO A 6 19.30 22.03 -16.62
N ARG A 7 18.60 22.90 -15.88
CA ARG A 7 17.16 22.86 -15.59
C ARG A 7 16.37 23.24 -16.85
N ARG A 8 15.37 22.43 -17.25
CA ARG A 8 14.37 22.82 -18.26
C ARG A 8 13.07 23.26 -17.60
N ARG A 9 12.73 24.52 -17.87
CA ARG A 9 11.51 25.25 -17.56
C ARG A 9 10.52 25.03 -18.73
N ALA A 10 9.26 24.72 -18.44
CA ALA A 10 8.19 24.75 -19.43
C ALA A 10 7.05 25.62 -18.89
N GLU A 11 6.76 26.71 -19.60
CA GLU A 11 5.63 27.60 -19.35
C GLU A 11 4.53 27.40 -20.39
N ARG A 12 3.28 27.38 -19.90
CA ARG A 12 2.02 28.00 -20.39
C ARG A 12 1.61 27.92 -21.88
N SER A 13 0.33 27.58 -22.14
CA SER A 13 -0.73 28.51 -22.61
C SER A 13 -2.02 27.85 -23.17
N GLY A 14 -3.17 28.54 -23.02
CA GLY A 14 -4.43 28.44 -23.82
C GLY A 14 -5.48 27.39 -23.37
N VAL A 15 -6.66 27.64 -22.77
CA VAL A 15 -7.84 28.52 -23.01
C VAL A 15 -8.78 28.06 -24.15
N SER A 16 -9.99 27.56 -23.85
CA SER A 16 -11.31 28.21 -24.13
C SER A 16 -12.53 27.26 -24.30
N ALA A 17 -13.64 27.64 -23.64
CA ALA A 17 -15.09 27.57 -24.03
C ALA A 17 -15.77 26.22 -24.40
N ALA A 18 -17.09 26.00 -24.36
CA ALA A 18 -18.30 26.43 -23.62
C ALA A 18 -19.51 25.90 -24.43
N SER A 19 -20.57 25.35 -23.80
CA SER A 19 -22.01 25.37 -24.22
C SER A 19 -22.80 24.34 -23.35
N VAL A 20 -23.79 24.73 -22.52
CA VAL A 20 -25.24 24.99 -22.79
C VAL A 20 -25.93 23.76 -23.40
N GLY A 21 -27.04 23.16 -22.92
CA GLY A 21 -28.01 23.40 -21.85
C GLY A 21 -29.21 22.44 -22.05
N GLY A 22 -30.11 22.27 -21.07
CA GLY A 22 -31.36 21.51 -21.28
C GLY A 22 -32.21 21.32 -20.02
N ARG A 23 -33.36 21.99 -19.96
CA ARG A 23 -34.36 22.00 -18.87
C ARG A 23 -35.45 20.96 -19.13
N GLY A 24 -36.03 20.35 -18.09
CA GLY A 24 -37.20 19.46 -18.26
C GLY A 24 -37.89 19.01 -16.96
N LYS A 25 -38.78 19.88 -16.47
CA LYS A 25 -39.94 19.81 -15.54
C LYS A 25 -40.33 18.55 -14.71
N ARG A 26 -41.00 18.89 -13.59
CA ARG A 26 -41.47 18.15 -12.40
C ARG A 26 -42.75 17.30 -12.60
N ALA A 27 -42.89 16.25 -11.78
CA ALA A 27 -44.09 15.76 -11.04
C ALA A 27 -43.61 14.49 -10.28
N GLY A 28 -43.85 14.16 -9.01
CA GLY A 28 -44.93 14.47 -8.07
C GLY A 28 -45.45 13.12 -7.53
N ALA A 29 -45.47 12.93 -6.20
CA ALA A 29 -46.00 11.78 -5.43
C ALA A 29 -45.08 10.53 -5.36
N LEU A 30 -44.92 9.77 -4.27
CA LEU A 30 -45.55 9.68 -2.94
C LEU A 30 -44.63 8.82 -2.03
N LEU A 31 -44.52 9.18 -0.74
CA LEU A 31 -43.89 8.38 0.33
C LEU A 31 -44.49 6.96 0.43
N ILE A 32 -43.66 5.92 0.64
CA ILE A 32 -43.83 4.93 1.75
C ILE A 32 -42.44 4.50 2.23
N ALA A 33 -42.30 4.47 3.56
CA ALA A 33 -41.10 4.22 4.32
C ALA A 33 -40.61 2.76 4.27
N ALA A 34 -39.29 2.60 4.17
CA ALA A 34 -38.56 1.54 4.86
C ALA A 34 -37.30 2.16 5.46
N ARG A 35 -37.49 2.68 6.68
CA ARG A 35 -36.43 3.09 7.58
C ARG A 35 -35.69 1.84 8.05
N LEU A 36 -34.75 1.35 7.26
CA LEU A 36 -33.71 0.44 7.76
C LEU A 36 -32.71 1.28 8.57
N ARG A 37 -33.12 1.67 9.78
CA ARG A 37 -32.19 1.91 10.88
C ARG A 37 -32.00 0.57 11.59
N VAL A 38 -30.86 -0.06 11.36
CA VAL A 38 -30.25 -0.97 12.33
C VAL A 38 -28.79 -0.56 12.46
N GLU A 39 -28.55 0.22 13.51
CA GLU A 39 -27.35 0.31 14.34
C GLU A 39 -25.96 0.33 13.67
N GLU A 40 -25.58 1.51 13.19
CA GLU A 40 -24.22 1.99 13.46
C GLU A 40 -24.10 2.27 14.96
N SER A 41 -23.28 1.50 15.69
CA SER A 41 -22.45 1.98 16.82
C SER A 41 -21.82 0.81 17.58
N SER A 42 -20.69 0.35 17.07
CA SER A 42 -19.59 -0.03 17.95
C SER A 42 -18.33 0.40 17.22
N THR A 43 -17.79 1.55 17.61
CA THR A 43 -16.43 1.95 17.28
C THR A 43 -15.53 0.92 17.96
N PHE A 44 -15.37 -0.24 17.33
CA PHE A 44 -14.40 -1.23 17.75
C PHE A 44 -13.07 -0.51 17.56
N ASN A 45 -12.50 -0.05 18.67
CA ASN A 45 -11.13 0.44 18.74
C ASN A 45 -10.22 -0.78 18.53
N ALA A 46 -10.26 -1.32 17.30
CA ALA A 46 -9.48 -2.44 16.86
C ALA A 46 -8.05 -1.94 16.85
N LYS A 47 -7.26 -2.45 17.80
CA LYS A 47 -5.83 -2.19 17.84
C LYS A 47 -5.26 -2.56 16.47
N PRO A 48 -4.42 -1.71 15.85
CA PRO A 48 -3.91 -1.99 14.52
C PRO A 48 -3.10 -3.28 14.56
N VAL A 49 -3.41 -4.23 13.66
CA VAL A 49 -2.64 -5.46 13.50
C VAL A 49 -1.31 -5.11 12.84
N HIS A 50 -0.24 -5.72 13.35
CA HIS A 50 1.12 -5.47 12.94
C HIS A 50 1.66 -6.65 12.14
N TYR A 51 2.21 -6.41 10.96
CA TYR A 51 2.67 -7.47 10.06
C TYR A 51 4.17 -7.39 9.84
N VAL A 52 4.84 -8.54 9.92
CA VAL A 52 6.23 -8.71 9.47
C VAL A 52 6.20 -9.62 8.25
N TYR A 53 6.88 -9.22 7.18
CA TYR A 53 6.83 -9.94 5.91
C TYR A 53 8.22 -10.18 5.33
N ILE A 54 8.33 -11.21 4.51
CA ILE A 54 9.49 -11.45 3.65
C ILE A 54 9.02 -11.45 2.19
N LEU A 55 9.70 -10.65 1.36
CA LEU A 55 9.53 -10.65 -0.08
C LEU A 55 10.72 -11.33 -0.74
N ARG A 56 10.45 -12.14 -1.75
CA ARG A 56 11.44 -12.59 -2.73
C ARG A 56 11.43 -11.64 -3.91
N CYS A 57 12.58 -11.06 -4.20
CA CYS A 57 12.78 -10.22 -5.38
C CYS A 57 13.12 -11.09 -6.61
N ALA A 58 13.04 -10.49 -7.80
CA ALA A 58 13.38 -11.17 -9.06
C ALA A 58 14.83 -11.65 -9.16
N ASP A 59 15.74 -11.13 -8.32
CA ASP A 59 17.16 -11.53 -8.22
C ASP A 59 17.42 -12.59 -7.13
N ASP A 60 16.37 -13.27 -6.66
CA ASP A 60 16.42 -14.24 -5.55
C ASP A 60 16.95 -13.67 -4.24
N THR A 61 16.97 -12.34 -4.09
CA THR A 61 17.24 -11.71 -2.80
C THR A 61 15.99 -11.66 -1.94
N LEU A 62 16.18 -11.79 -0.63
CA LEU A 62 15.11 -11.74 0.36
C LEU A 62 15.10 -10.38 1.05
N TYR A 63 13.97 -9.69 0.99
CA TYR A 63 13.73 -8.44 1.69
C TYR A 63 12.78 -8.66 2.86
N THR A 64 13.18 -8.23 4.06
CA THR A 64 12.33 -8.30 5.25
C THR A 64 11.85 -6.91 5.63
N GLY A 65 10.55 -6.76 5.87
CA GLY A 65 9.95 -5.49 6.26
C GLY A 65 8.81 -5.66 7.26
N TYR A 66 8.33 -4.51 7.72
CA TYR A 66 7.18 -4.39 8.61
C TYR A 66 6.14 -3.43 8.01
N THR A 67 4.87 -3.71 8.22
CA THR A 67 3.74 -2.87 7.78
C THR A 67 2.49 -3.14 8.62
N THR A 68 1.49 -2.26 8.55
CA THR A 68 0.13 -2.53 9.04
C THR A 68 -0.80 -2.98 7.90
N ASP A 69 -0.32 -2.91 6.65
CA ASP A 69 -1.05 -3.26 5.44
C ASP A 69 -0.10 -3.93 4.44
N PRO A 70 -0.03 -5.28 4.41
CA PRO A 70 0.90 -6.00 3.56
C PRO A 70 0.52 -5.97 2.08
N GLN A 71 -0.77 -6.02 1.76
CA GLN A 71 -1.24 -6.02 0.37
C GLN A 71 -0.91 -4.71 -0.34
N ARG A 72 -1.24 -3.58 0.30
CA ARG A 72 -0.87 -2.25 -0.23
C ARG A 72 0.63 -2.15 -0.41
N ARG A 73 1.41 -2.68 0.55
CA ARG A 73 2.86 -2.59 0.53
C ARG A 73 3.49 -3.41 -0.62
N VAL A 74 2.99 -4.60 -0.89
CA VAL A 74 3.43 -5.42 -2.03
C VAL A 74 3.11 -4.71 -3.36
N ALA A 75 1.94 -4.10 -3.48
CA ALA A 75 1.57 -3.32 -4.65
C ALA A 75 2.50 -2.10 -4.85
N GLU A 76 2.78 -1.34 -3.79
CA GLU A 76 3.76 -0.23 -3.82
C GLU A 76 5.16 -0.69 -4.27
N HIS A 77 5.61 -1.85 -3.80
CA HIS A 77 6.89 -2.42 -4.23
C HIS A 77 6.90 -2.78 -5.72
N ASN A 78 5.84 -3.43 -6.21
CA ASN A 78 5.69 -3.78 -7.63
C ASN A 78 5.51 -2.55 -8.54
N ALA A 79 4.92 -1.46 -8.04
CA ALA A 79 4.81 -0.19 -8.73
C ALA A 79 6.11 0.65 -8.72
N GLY A 80 7.15 0.21 -7.99
CA GLY A 80 8.41 0.94 -7.85
C GLY A 80 8.39 2.10 -6.85
N GLU A 81 7.27 2.29 -6.13
CA GLU A 81 7.10 3.32 -5.10
C GLU A 81 7.57 2.85 -3.72
N GLY A 82 7.76 1.55 -3.55
CA GLY A 82 8.24 0.93 -2.32
C GLY A 82 9.68 1.29 -1.92
N ALA A 83 10.25 0.48 -1.03
CA ALA A 83 11.59 0.71 -0.48
C ALA A 83 12.64 0.89 -1.59
N LYS A 84 13.62 1.80 -1.38
CA LYS A 84 14.72 2.03 -2.33
C LYS A 84 15.40 0.72 -2.77
N TYR A 85 15.51 -0.24 -1.85
CA TYR A 85 16.13 -1.55 -2.11
C TYR A 85 15.38 -2.39 -3.16
N THR A 86 14.05 -2.34 -3.18
CA THR A 86 13.22 -3.16 -4.09
C THR A 86 12.96 -2.47 -5.43
N ARG A 87 13.33 -1.18 -5.58
CA ARG A 87 13.16 -0.45 -6.84
C ARG A 87 14.05 -1.08 -7.92
N GLY A 88 13.44 -1.55 -9.00
CA GLY A 88 14.13 -2.26 -10.08
C GLY A 88 14.46 -3.72 -9.79
N ARG A 89 13.94 -4.30 -8.70
CA ARG A 89 14.04 -5.73 -8.38
C ARG A 89 12.68 -6.43 -8.40
N THR A 90 11.78 -5.88 -9.21
CA THR A 90 10.42 -6.37 -9.42
C THR A 90 10.39 -7.37 -10.58
N PRO A 91 9.41 -8.30 -10.62
CA PRO A 91 8.33 -8.49 -9.65
C PRO A 91 8.84 -8.98 -8.29
N VAL A 92 8.17 -8.55 -7.22
CA VAL A 92 8.39 -9.07 -5.87
C VAL A 92 7.22 -9.97 -5.48
N GLU A 93 7.54 -11.08 -4.83
CA GLU A 93 6.57 -12.05 -4.33
C GLU A 93 6.60 -12.09 -2.81
N GLN A 94 5.43 -12.04 -2.18
CA GLN A 94 5.33 -12.23 -0.74
C GLN A 94 5.44 -13.71 -0.41
N VAL A 95 6.58 -14.13 0.15
CA VAL A 95 6.87 -15.52 0.48
C VAL A 95 6.62 -15.85 1.95
N HIS A 96 6.54 -14.83 2.83
CA HIS A 96 6.27 -15.04 4.25
C HIS A 96 5.50 -13.87 4.87
N LEU A 97 4.63 -14.16 5.83
CA LEU A 97 3.86 -13.16 6.59
C LEU A 97 3.58 -13.65 8.02
N GLU A 98 3.87 -12.81 9.01
CA GLU A 98 3.56 -13.03 10.43
C GLU A 98 2.76 -11.84 10.99
N THR A 99 1.80 -12.12 11.87
CA THR A 99 0.91 -11.13 12.50
C THR A 99 1.21 -10.97 13.99
N PHE A 100 1.10 -9.74 14.49
CA PHE A 100 1.37 -9.37 15.87
C PHE A 100 0.35 -8.35 16.38
N ASP A 101 0.02 -8.44 17.67
CA ASP A 101 -0.91 -7.50 18.33
C ASP A 101 -0.22 -6.22 18.82
N SER A 102 1.11 -6.15 18.73
CA SER A 102 1.88 -4.97 19.13
C SER A 102 3.02 -4.65 18.18
N ARG A 103 3.22 -3.34 17.94
CA ARG A 103 4.33 -2.82 17.16
C ARG A 103 5.68 -3.30 17.71
N GLY A 104 5.82 -3.34 19.03
CA GLY A 104 7.04 -3.78 19.70
C GLY A 104 7.39 -5.24 19.38
N ALA A 105 6.41 -6.15 19.45
CA ALA A 105 6.61 -7.55 19.09
C ALA A 105 7.01 -7.70 17.60
N ALA A 106 6.30 -7.00 16.71
CA ALA A 106 6.61 -7.01 15.28
C ALA A 106 8.02 -6.48 14.98
N MET A 107 8.42 -5.35 15.57
CA MET A 107 9.75 -4.77 15.36
C MET A 107 10.87 -5.68 15.90
N ARG A 108 10.68 -6.31 17.07
CA ARG A 108 11.65 -7.28 17.61
C ARG A 108 11.78 -8.50 16.70
N ARG A 109 10.67 -8.99 16.15
CA ARG A 109 10.68 -10.09 15.20
C ARG A 109 11.37 -9.70 13.89
N GLU A 110 11.03 -8.55 13.32
CA GLU A 110 11.66 -8.03 12.09
C GLU A 110 13.19 -7.93 12.26
N HIS A 111 13.64 -7.38 13.40
CA HIS A 111 15.06 -7.33 13.74
C HIS A 111 15.68 -8.74 13.85
N ALA A 112 15.02 -9.68 14.53
CA ALA A 112 15.51 -11.05 14.64
C ALA A 112 15.64 -11.72 13.27
N ILE A 113 14.65 -11.57 12.38
CA ILE A 113 14.68 -12.12 11.02
C ILE A 113 15.81 -11.49 10.21
N LYS A 114 16.05 -10.18 10.32
CA LYS A 114 17.17 -9.52 9.62
C LYS A 114 18.53 -10.15 9.95
N GLN A 115 18.73 -10.55 11.21
CA GLN A 115 19.96 -11.21 11.68
C GLN A 115 20.08 -12.69 11.29
N PHE A 116 19.02 -13.31 10.75
CA PHE A 116 19.09 -14.71 10.35
C PHE A 116 20.01 -14.90 9.14
N PRO A 117 20.78 -16.01 9.11
CA PRO A 117 21.49 -16.43 7.92
C PRO A 117 20.49 -16.77 6.80
N ARG A 118 20.94 -16.69 5.55
CA ARG A 118 20.11 -16.90 4.35
C ARG A 118 19.31 -18.21 4.43
N ALA A 119 19.96 -19.32 4.75
CA ALA A 119 19.31 -20.63 4.86
C ALA A 119 18.13 -20.65 5.86
N LYS A 120 18.23 -19.88 6.96
CA LYS A 120 17.14 -19.80 7.95
C LYS A 120 15.99 -18.92 7.45
N LYS A 121 16.28 -17.91 6.63
CA LYS A 121 15.26 -17.08 5.97
C LYS A 121 14.52 -17.87 4.89
N GLU A 122 15.24 -18.66 4.10
CA GLU A 122 14.66 -19.55 3.08
C GLU A 122 13.74 -20.59 3.71
N LYS A 123 14.20 -21.26 4.78
CA LYS A 123 13.35 -22.19 5.55
C LYS A 123 12.10 -21.52 6.11
N LEU A 124 12.21 -20.27 6.58
CA LEU A 124 11.06 -19.52 7.09
C LEU A 124 10.07 -19.17 5.98
N ALA A 125 10.58 -18.89 4.78
CA ALA A 125 9.81 -18.57 3.58
C ALA A 125 9.29 -19.80 2.80
N GLY A 126 9.62 -21.02 3.25
CA GLY A 126 9.26 -22.25 2.54
C GLY A 126 9.96 -22.43 1.19
N LEU A 127 11.15 -21.83 1.02
CA LEU A 127 12.00 -21.92 -0.16
C LEU A 127 13.10 -22.97 -0.01
#